data_AF-A0A0B2JYG4-F1
#
_entry.id   AF-A0A0B2JYG4-F1
#
_cell.length_a   1.000
_cell.length_b   1.000
_cell.length_c   1.000
_cell.angle_alpha   90.00
_cell.angle_beta   90.00
_cell.angle_gamma   90.00
#
_symmetry.space_group_name_H-M   'P 1'
#
loop_
_entity.id
_entity.type
_entity.pdbx_description
1 polymer ?
#
loop_
_entity_poly.entity_id
_entity_poly.type
_entity_poly.pdbx_seq_one_letter_code
_entity_poly.pdbx_strand_id
1 'polypeptide(L)'
;MAVFKRKLYDKLLEWKCKYAGRYAILIEGARRVGKSTLVEEFAKKEYKTYLLIDFSEVSKDIKDCFDDIADLDRFFLRLQTITGVQFINRHSVIIFDEVQLFPRARQAIKLLVADGRYDYIETGSLISIKRNVKDILIPSEEMKLKLYPLDYEEFLWATGNETYRLLKEFYDKGTALGNSVNRKLMRDFRIYMAVGGMPQAVQAYLDKKSFSEIDMVKRSIIRLYEDDFRKIDPSGLSSRIYRDVPSQLSQNKKRYVISSATGKKTQKRDIERLYDVIDSQTVLASYNTVRPDICLSSTK
;
A
#
# COMPACT_ATOMS: atom_id res chain seq x y z
N MET A 1 -12.02 5.93 -11.94
CA MET A 1 -10.60 6.27 -11.68
C MET A 1 -9.76 5.54 -12.72
N ALA A 2 -8.76 6.18 -13.30
CA ALA A 2 -7.83 5.49 -14.18
C ALA A 2 -7.04 4.45 -13.36
N VAL A 3 -6.75 3.31 -13.97
CA VAL A 3 -5.86 2.30 -13.39
C VAL A 3 -4.44 2.64 -13.78
N PHE A 4 -3.60 2.97 -12.79
CA PHE A 4 -2.21 3.34 -13.02
C PHE A 4 -1.34 2.10 -13.18
N LYS A 5 -0.43 2.13 -14.15
CA LYS A 5 0.62 1.12 -14.28
C LYS A 5 1.50 1.14 -13.03
N ARG A 6 1.66 -0.02 -12.38
CA ARG A 6 2.47 -0.19 -11.18
C ARG A 6 3.64 -1.15 -11.42
N LYS A 7 4.82 -0.83 -10.90
CA LYS A 7 5.97 -1.76 -10.87
C LYS A 7 5.67 -3.05 -10.12
N LEU A 8 4.80 -2.95 -9.11
CA LEU A 8 4.37 -4.11 -8.32
C LEU A 8 3.59 -5.15 -9.16
N TYR A 9 3.02 -4.75 -10.31
CA TYR A 9 2.36 -5.68 -11.24
C TYR A 9 3.32 -6.77 -11.72
N ASP A 10 4.55 -6.39 -12.10
CA ASP A 10 5.57 -7.34 -12.56
C ASP A 10 5.98 -8.32 -11.44
N LYS A 11 5.90 -7.88 -10.18
CA LYS A 11 6.12 -8.74 -9.02
C LYS A 11 4.97 -9.71 -8.76
N LEU A 12 3.74 -9.31 -9.07
CA LEU A 12 2.58 -10.22 -9.04
C LEU A 12 2.67 -11.27 -10.14
N LEU A 13 3.11 -10.88 -11.34
CA LEU A 13 3.41 -11.84 -12.42
C LEU A 13 4.50 -12.84 -12.01
N GLU A 14 5.59 -12.34 -11.43
CA GLU A 14 6.67 -13.20 -10.91
C GLU A 14 6.15 -14.18 -9.84
N TRP A 15 5.32 -13.69 -8.91
CA TRP A 15 4.66 -14.53 -7.90
C TRP A 15 3.81 -15.62 -8.56
N LYS A 16 2.94 -15.25 -9.49
CA LYS A 16 2.06 -16.17 -10.20
C LYS A 16 2.82 -17.27 -10.93
N CYS A 17 3.89 -16.91 -11.63
CA CYS A 17 4.66 -17.88 -12.42
C CYS A 17 5.48 -18.86 -11.56
N LYS A 18 6.02 -18.41 -10.41
CA LYS A 18 7.02 -19.19 -9.65
C LYS A 18 6.48 -19.80 -8.35
N TYR A 19 5.49 -19.16 -7.72
CA TYR A 19 5.11 -19.43 -6.34
C TYR A 19 3.62 -19.73 -6.14
N ALA A 20 2.74 -19.27 -7.03
CA ALA A 20 1.31 -19.52 -6.91
C ALA A 20 0.97 -21.02 -6.89
N GLY A 21 -0.07 -21.36 -6.15
CA GLY A 21 -0.41 -22.74 -5.76
C GLY A 21 0.39 -23.30 -4.57
N ARG A 22 1.46 -22.63 -4.13
CA ARG A 22 2.20 -22.98 -2.90
C ARG A 22 2.26 -21.85 -1.89
N TYR A 23 2.10 -20.61 -2.35
CA TYR A 23 2.10 -19.42 -1.52
C TYR A 23 0.98 -18.48 -1.94
N ALA A 24 0.20 -18.01 -0.96
CA ALA A 24 -0.62 -16.81 -1.12
C ALA A 24 0.28 -15.56 -1.15
N ILE A 25 -0.25 -14.44 -1.63
CA ILE A 25 0.45 -13.16 -1.57
C ILE A 25 -0.35 -12.11 -0.81
N LEU A 26 0.27 -11.46 0.15
CA LEU A 26 -0.29 -10.33 0.88
C LEU A 26 0.31 -9.02 0.38
N ILE A 27 -0.56 -8.16 -0.16
CA ILE A 27 -0.21 -6.78 -0.52
C ILE A 27 -0.51 -5.85 0.64
N GLU A 28 0.54 -5.28 1.20
CA GLU A 28 0.50 -4.31 2.28
C GLU A 28 0.73 -2.91 1.74
N GLY A 29 0.15 -1.92 2.40
CA GLY A 29 0.28 -0.53 1.96
C GLY A 29 -0.59 0.39 2.79
N ALA A 30 -0.22 1.68 2.82
CA ALA A 30 -1.08 2.69 3.41
C ALA A 30 -2.47 2.72 2.73
N ARG A 31 -3.46 3.33 3.37
CA ARG A 31 -4.77 3.49 2.72
C ARG A 31 -4.67 4.41 1.50
N ARG A 32 -5.53 4.16 0.51
CA ARG A 32 -5.63 4.92 -0.76
C ARG A 32 -4.42 4.82 -1.71
N VAL A 33 -3.45 3.94 -1.48
CA VAL A 33 -2.32 3.70 -2.41
C VAL A 33 -2.68 2.86 -3.65
N GLY A 34 -3.90 2.31 -3.71
CA GLY A 34 -4.41 1.57 -4.88
C GLY A 34 -4.24 0.05 -4.80
N LYS A 35 -4.24 -0.55 -3.60
CA LYS A 35 -4.10 -2.01 -3.40
C LYS A 35 -5.19 -2.80 -4.11
N SER A 36 -6.44 -2.58 -3.74
CA SER A 36 -7.63 -3.24 -4.32
C SER A 36 -7.68 -3.08 -5.84
N THR A 37 -7.44 -1.87 -6.32
CA THR A 37 -7.42 -1.57 -7.76
C THR A 37 -6.33 -2.36 -8.49
N LEU A 38 -5.12 -2.45 -7.93
CA LEU A 38 -4.03 -3.22 -8.54
C LEU A 38 -4.34 -4.72 -8.61
N VAL A 39 -4.82 -5.31 -7.50
CA VAL A 39 -5.07 -6.76 -7.45
C VAL A 39 -6.26 -7.16 -8.31
N GLU A 40 -7.30 -6.34 -8.37
CA GLU A 40 -8.47 -6.59 -9.21
C GLU A 40 -8.11 -6.47 -10.70
N GLU A 41 -7.35 -5.44 -11.09
CA GLU A 41 -6.84 -5.29 -12.45
C GLU A 41 -5.97 -6.48 -12.86
N PHE A 42 -5.07 -6.91 -11.97
CA PHE A 42 -4.22 -8.08 -12.18
C PHE A 42 -5.06 -9.36 -12.35
N ALA A 43 -6.06 -9.57 -11.48
CA ALA A 43 -6.92 -10.74 -11.56
C ALA A 43 -7.72 -10.79 -12.88
N LYS A 44 -8.28 -9.65 -13.29
CA LYS A 44 -9.02 -9.52 -14.58
C LYS A 44 -8.15 -9.86 -15.79
N LYS A 45 -6.88 -9.46 -15.77
CA LYS A 45 -5.96 -9.64 -16.90
C LYS A 45 -5.35 -11.03 -16.95
N GLU A 46 -5.00 -11.57 -15.80
CA GLU A 46 -4.16 -12.76 -15.74
C GLU A 46 -4.96 -14.05 -15.50
N TYR A 47 -6.17 -13.98 -14.95
CA TYR A 47 -6.98 -15.17 -14.61
C TYR A 47 -8.25 -15.28 -15.46
N LYS A 48 -8.72 -16.52 -15.68
CA LYS A 48 -9.96 -16.76 -16.43
C LYS A 48 -11.18 -16.32 -15.62
N THR A 49 -11.17 -16.59 -14.32
CA THR A 49 -12.20 -16.15 -13.39
C THR A 49 -11.55 -15.67 -12.09
N TYR A 50 -12.20 -14.73 -11.41
CA TYR A 50 -11.74 -14.27 -10.11
C TYR A 50 -12.93 -13.97 -9.22
N LEU A 51 -12.72 -14.06 -7.90
CA LEU A 51 -13.66 -13.58 -6.89
C LEU A 51 -12.95 -12.57 -6.00
N LEU A 52 -13.52 -11.38 -5.86
CA LEU A 52 -13.06 -10.38 -4.89
C LEU A 52 -14.05 -10.31 -3.73
N ILE A 53 -13.55 -10.54 -2.52
CA ILE A 53 -14.30 -10.41 -1.27
C ILE A 53 -13.72 -9.24 -0.50
N ASP A 54 -14.48 -8.13 -0.42
CA ASP A 54 -14.15 -6.99 0.42
C ASP A 54 -14.79 -7.14 1.80
N PHE A 55 -13.97 -7.42 2.82
CA PHE A 55 -14.47 -7.66 4.18
C PHE A 55 -15.09 -6.44 4.86
N SER A 56 -14.94 -5.23 4.30
CA SER A 56 -15.61 -4.03 4.78
C SER A 56 -17.07 -3.94 4.38
N GLU A 57 -17.47 -4.59 3.28
CA GLU A 57 -18.83 -4.51 2.71
C GLU A 57 -19.50 -5.88 2.53
N VAL A 58 -18.77 -6.99 2.72
CA VAL A 58 -19.28 -8.33 2.47
C VAL A 58 -20.46 -8.74 3.37
N SER A 59 -21.42 -9.46 2.78
CA SER A 59 -22.57 -10.02 3.47
C SER A 59 -22.20 -11.03 4.56
N LYS A 60 -23.11 -11.23 5.51
CA LYS A 60 -22.97 -12.23 6.56
C LYS A 60 -22.86 -13.65 5.98
N ASP A 61 -23.63 -13.98 4.95
CA ASP A 61 -23.64 -15.32 4.35
C ASP A 61 -22.27 -15.76 3.81
N ILE A 62 -21.51 -14.81 3.24
CA ILE A 62 -20.13 -15.08 2.80
C ILE A 62 -19.20 -15.24 4.01
N LYS A 63 -19.35 -14.44 5.07
CA LYS A 63 -18.56 -14.61 6.31
C LYS A 63 -18.83 -15.99 6.95
N ASP A 64 -20.08 -16.41 6.98
CA ASP A 64 -20.53 -17.70 7.52
C ASP A 64 -20.05 -18.90 6.66
N CYS A 65 -19.49 -18.67 5.47
CA CYS A 65 -18.81 -19.73 4.72
C CYS A 65 -17.50 -20.14 5.41
N PHE A 66 -16.82 -19.22 6.10
CA PHE A 66 -15.54 -19.49 6.75
C PHE A 66 -15.67 -20.23 8.10
N ASP A 67 -16.89 -20.45 8.60
CA ASP A 67 -17.13 -21.16 9.86
C ASP A 67 -16.91 -22.68 9.75
N ASP A 68 -17.10 -23.25 8.54
CA ASP A 68 -16.93 -24.68 8.25
C ASP A 68 -15.88 -24.90 7.14
N ILE A 69 -14.73 -24.21 7.28
CA ILE A 69 -13.65 -24.22 6.28
C ILE A 69 -12.96 -25.59 6.13
N ALA A 70 -13.22 -26.54 7.03
CA ALA A 70 -12.62 -27.87 7.00
C ALA A 70 -13.08 -28.70 5.78
N ASP A 71 -14.34 -28.52 5.35
CA ASP A 71 -14.86 -29.10 4.11
C ASP A 71 -14.74 -28.06 2.99
N LEU A 72 -13.62 -28.11 2.27
CA LEU A 72 -13.31 -27.16 1.21
C LEU A 72 -14.23 -27.30 -0.01
N ASP A 73 -14.75 -28.50 -0.29
CA ASP A 73 -15.69 -28.70 -1.40
C ASP A 73 -17.01 -27.98 -1.13
N ARG A 74 -17.53 -28.14 0.09
CA ARG A 74 -18.71 -27.40 0.55
C ARG A 74 -18.45 -25.91 0.61
N PHE A 75 -17.29 -25.48 1.10
CA PHE A 75 -16.89 -24.07 1.15
C PHE A 75 -16.94 -23.42 -0.24
N PHE A 76 -16.28 -24.00 -1.24
CA PHE A 76 -16.27 -23.45 -2.59
C PHE A 76 -17.64 -23.54 -3.26
N LEU A 77 -18.41 -24.60 -3.03
CA LEU A 77 -19.77 -24.71 -3.57
C LEU A 77 -20.66 -23.58 -3.03
N ARG A 78 -20.60 -23.29 -1.72
CA ARG A 78 -21.34 -22.18 -1.09
C ARG A 78 -20.91 -20.84 -1.66
N LEU A 79 -19.61 -20.58 -1.78
CA LEU A 79 -19.10 -19.34 -2.36
C LEU A 79 -19.59 -19.15 -3.80
N GLN A 80 -19.49 -20.16 -4.65
CA GLN A 80 -19.96 -20.09 -6.04
C GLN A 80 -21.48 -19.88 -6.12
N THR A 81 -22.24 -20.51 -5.21
CA THR A 81 -23.71 -20.35 -5.15
C THR A 81 -24.11 -18.93 -4.77
N ILE A 82 -23.47 -18.36 -3.75
CA ILE A 82 -23.81 -17.01 -3.24
C ILE A 82 -23.35 -15.93 -4.24
N THR A 83 -22.17 -16.10 -4.82
CA THR A 83 -21.53 -15.06 -5.66
C THR A 83 -21.86 -15.20 -7.15
N GLY A 84 -22.33 -16.38 -7.58
CA GLY A 84 -22.53 -16.72 -8.99
C GLY A 84 -21.23 -16.93 -9.79
N VAL A 85 -20.07 -16.74 -9.17
CA VAL A 85 -18.77 -16.94 -9.83
C VAL A 85 -18.50 -18.42 -10.01
N GLN A 86 -18.07 -18.82 -11.20
CA GLN A 86 -17.65 -20.19 -11.48
C GLN A 86 -16.12 -20.31 -11.34
N PHE A 87 -15.67 -21.21 -10.48
CA PHE A 87 -14.25 -21.46 -10.29
C PHE A 87 -13.73 -22.51 -11.26
N ILE A 88 -12.51 -22.28 -11.76
CA ILE A 88 -11.79 -23.11 -12.71
C ILE A 88 -10.47 -23.48 -12.04
N ASN A 89 -10.27 -24.77 -11.82
CA ASN A 89 -9.07 -25.29 -11.16
C ASN A 89 -7.78 -24.76 -11.83
N ARG A 90 -6.86 -24.25 -11.02
CA ARG A 90 -5.59 -23.57 -11.37
C ARG A 90 -5.72 -22.34 -12.28
N HIS A 91 -6.93 -21.89 -12.58
CA HIS A 91 -7.20 -20.73 -13.44
C HIS A 91 -8.06 -19.65 -12.78
N SER A 92 -8.42 -19.85 -11.51
CA SER A 92 -9.10 -18.86 -10.69
C SER A 92 -8.22 -18.31 -9.58
N VAL A 93 -8.47 -17.06 -9.24
CA VAL A 93 -7.89 -16.40 -8.07
C VAL A 93 -8.98 -15.85 -7.16
N ILE A 94 -8.80 -16.00 -5.85
CA ILE A 94 -9.68 -15.42 -4.84
C ILE A 94 -8.91 -14.30 -4.14
N ILE A 95 -9.47 -13.09 -4.15
CA ILE A 95 -8.93 -11.91 -3.52
C ILE A 95 -9.66 -11.66 -2.20
N PHE A 96 -8.90 -11.62 -1.11
CA PHE A 96 -9.34 -11.24 0.22
C PHE A 96 -8.92 -9.80 0.50
N ASP A 97 -9.83 -8.86 0.26
CA ASP A 97 -9.55 -7.43 0.42
C ASP A 97 -9.89 -6.92 1.82
N GLU A 98 -9.06 -6.00 2.32
CA GLU A 98 -9.11 -5.48 3.70
C GLU A 98 -9.15 -6.61 4.76
N VAL A 99 -8.33 -7.65 4.59
CA VAL A 99 -8.33 -8.91 5.39
C VAL A 99 -8.18 -8.69 6.90
N GLN A 100 -7.64 -7.55 7.32
CA GLN A 100 -7.57 -7.19 8.75
C GLN A 100 -8.94 -7.04 9.43
N LEU A 101 -10.02 -6.87 8.66
CA LEU A 101 -11.39 -6.78 9.16
C LEU A 101 -12.00 -8.16 9.41
N PHE A 102 -11.39 -9.22 8.87
CA PHE A 102 -11.85 -10.59 9.06
C PHE A 102 -10.68 -11.57 9.26
N PRO A 103 -10.06 -11.55 10.46
CA PRO A 103 -9.14 -12.55 11.00
C PRO A 103 -9.25 -14.01 10.49
N ARG A 104 -10.47 -14.55 10.45
CA ARG A 104 -10.73 -15.95 10.09
C ARG A 104 -10.35 -16.27 8.66
N ALA A 105 -10.55 -15.33 7.71
CA ALA A 105 -10.13 -15.56 6.32
C ALA A 105 -8.61 -15.68 6.21
N ARG A 106 -7.86 -14.91 6.99
CA ARG A 106 -6.39 -15.02 7.03
C ARG A 106 -5.95 -16.37 7.60
N GLN A 107 -6.62 -16.90 8.62
CA GLN A 107 -6.34 -18.24 9.15
C GLN A 107 -6.60 -19.33 8.10
N ALA A 108 -7.67 -19.17 7.32
CA ALA A 108 -8.06 -20.12 6.27
C ALA A 108 -7.03 -20.24 5.15
N ILE A 109 -6.21 -19.21 4.90
CA ILE A 109 -5.19 -19.20 3.83
C ILE A 109 -4.30 -20.44 3.87
N LYS A 110 -3.90 -20.91 5.06
CA LYS A 110 -3.08 -22.12 5.18
C LYS A 110 -3.76 -23.35 4.58
N LEU A 111 -5.05 -23.56 4.88
CA LEU A 111 -5.84 -24.68 4.35
C LEU A 111 -6.10 -24.51 2.85
N LEU A 112 -6.46 -23.28 2.46
CA LEU A 112 -6.77 -22.91 1.08
C LEU A 112 -5.58 -23.07 0.12
N VAL A 113 -4.39 -22.67 0.56
CA VAL A 113 -3.15 -22.85 -0.20
C VAL A 113 -2.72 -24.31 -0.24
N ALA A 114 -2.89 -25.07 0.85
CA ALA A 114 -2.59 -26.49 0.88
C ALA A 114 -3.46 -27.33 -0.07
N ASP A 115 -4.72 -26.93 -0.26
CA ASP A 115 -5.64 -27.53 -1.23
C ASP A 115 -5.22 -27.26 -2.69
N GLY A 116 -4.69 -26.08 -2.97
CA GLY A 116 -4.01 -25.78 -4.22
C GLY A 116 -4.90 -25.65 -5.46
N ARG A 117 -6.24 -25.79 -5.36
CA ARG A 117 -7.15 -25.63 -6.50
C ARG A 117 -7.14 -24.22 -7.08
N TYR A 118 -6.97 -23.20 -6.24
CA TYR A 118 -7.02 -21.80 -6.64
C TYR A 118 -5.81 -21.03 -6.09
N ASP A 119 -5.59 -19.84 -6.63
CA ASP A 119 -4.59 -18.91 -6.11
C ASP A 119 -5.25 -17.87 -5.20
N TYR A 120 -4.49 -17.32 -4.25
CA TYR A 120 -5.02 -16.41 -3.24
C TYR A 120 -4.19 -15.15 -3.13
N ILE A 121 -4.87 -14.00 -3.16
CA ILE A 121 -4.27 -12.68 -2.97
C ILE A 121 -4.98 -12.01 -1.80
N GLU A 122 -4.22 -11.53 -0.83
CA GLU A 122 -4.73 -10.75 0.29
C GLU A 122 -4.33 -9.29 0.13
N THR A 123 -5.17 -8.36 0.57
CA THR A 123 -4.74 -6.99 0.82
C THR A 123 -5.10 -6.54 2.22
N GLY A 124 -4.25 -5.68 2.79
CA GLY A 124 -4.55 -5.08 4.09
C GLY A 124 -3.56 -4.02 4.51
N SER A 125 -3.87 -3.38 5.63
CA SER A 125 -2.99 -2.36 6.24
C SER A 125 -2.22 -2.96 7.42
N LEU A 126 -0.89 -2.91 7.38
CA LEU A 126 0.02 -3.61 8.32
C LEU A 126 -0.20 -3.24 9.80
N ILE A 127 -0.53 -1.97 10.11
CA ILE A 127 -0.80 -1.55 11.49
C ILE A 127 -2.04 -2.24 12.10
N SER A 128 -3.09 -2.42 11.29
CA SER A 128 -4.34 -3.05 11.72
C SER A 128 -4.18 -4.56 11.81
N ILE A 129 -3.36 -5.14 10.92
CA ILE A 129 -2.96 -6.54 10.97
C ILE A 129 -2.25 -6.84 12.30
N LYS A 130 -1.20 -6.11 12.69
CA LYS A 130 -0.46 -6.41 13.92
C LYS A 130 -1.32 -6.38 15.20
N ARG A 131 -2.37 -5.56 15.25
CA ARG A 131 -3.25 -5.46 16.41
C ARG A 131 -4.41 -6.45 16.42
N ASN A 132 -5.00 -6.73 15.27
CA ASN A 132 -6.15 -7.65 15.15
C ASN A 132 -5.73 -9.13 15.05
N VAL A 133 -4.43 -9.41 14.90
CA VAL A 133 -3.87 -10.76 14.67
C VAL A 133 -3.14 -11.28 15.91
N LYS A 134 -3.25 -10.63 17.08
CA LYS A 134 -2.59 -11.08 18.33
C LYS A 134 -2.90 -12.53 18.71
N ASP A 135 -4.08 -13.04 18.34
CA ASP A 135 -4.54 -14.40 18.65
C ASP A 135 -4.70 -15.28 17.40
N ILE A 136 -4.00 -14.94 16.30
CA ILE A 136 -4.12 -15.63 15.03
C ILE A 136 -2.77 -16.22 14.62
N LEU A 137 -2.79 -17.49 14.21
CA LEU A 137 -1.66 -18.12 13.54
C LEU A 137 -1.42 -17.42 12.19
N ILE A 138 -0.28 -16.73 12.07
CA ILE A 138 0.15 -16.15 10.78
C ILE A 138 0.52 -17.31 9.85
N PRO A 139 -0.08 -17.42 8.65
CA PRO A 139 0.26 -18.48 7.70
C PRO A 139 1.75 -18.41 7.32
N SER A 140 2.42 -19.57 7.25
CA SER A 140 3.83 -19.65 6.81
C SER A 140 3.93 -19.63 5.28
N GLU A 141 2.82 -19.89 4.61
CA GLU A 141 2.63 -20.02 3.17
C GLU A 141 2.17 -18.70 2.53
N GLU A 142 2.69 -17.56 3.02
CA GLU A 142 2.33 -16.20 2.59
C GLU A 142 3.59 -15.42 2.20
N MET A 143 3.60 -14.86 0.98
CA MET A 143 4.62 -13.89 0.54
C MET A 143 4.10 -12.47 0.73
N LYS A 144 4.93 -11.54 1.22
CA LYS A 144 4.53 -10.15 1.46
C LYS A 144 5.11 -9.21 0.44
N LEU A 145 4.27 -8.38 -0.16
CA LEU A 145 4.65 -7.28 -1.04
C LEU A 145 4.14 -5.96 -0.48
N LYS A 146 4.93 -4.89 -0.65
CA LYS A 146 4.56 -3.55 -0.21
C LYS A 146 4.23 -2.67 -1.40
N LEU A 147 3.04 -2.07 -1.39
CA LEU A 147 2.58 -1.08 -2.35
C LEU A 147 2.69 0.32 -1.72
N TYR A 148 3.53 1.14 -2.34
CA TYR A 148 3.69 2.54 -1.98
C TYR A 148 2.85 3.45 -2.89
N PRO A 149 2.71 4.75 -2.57
CA PRO A 149 2.30 5.74 -3.57
C PRO A 149 3.16 5.64 -4.84
N LEU A 150 2.65 6.14 -5.96
CA LEU A 150 3.40 6.17 -7.21
C LEU A 150 4.75 6.86 -7.00
N ASP A 151 5.84 6.18 -7.33
CA ASP A 151 7.14 6.83 -7.36
C ASP A 151 7.24 7.78 -8.57
N TYR A 152 8.37 8.47 -8.71
CA TYR A 152 8.54 9.44 -9.79
C TYR A 152 8.45 8.78 -11.18
N GLU A 153 8.96 7.57 -11.36
CA GLU A 153 8.88 6.86 -12.64
C GLU A 153 7.43 6.44 -12.94
N GLU A 154 6.71 5.89 -11.95
CA GLU A 154 5.29 5.55 -12.08
C GLU A 154 4.42 6.79 -12.36
N PHE A 155 4.76 7.94 -11.77
CA PHE A 155 4.11 9.21 -12.06
C PHE A 155 4.37 9.68 -13.50
N LEU A 156 5.60 9.52 -14.00
CA LEU A 156 5.93 9.84 -15.39
C LEU A 156 5.15 8.95 -16.35
N TRP A 157 5.02 7.65 -16.08
CA TRP A 157 4.14 6.76 -16.86
C TRP A 157 2.69 7.23 -16.85
N ALA A 158 2.16 7.61 -15.69
CA ALA A 158 0.79 8.11 -15.57
C ALA A 158 0.53 9.40 -16.37
N THR A 159 1.56 10.22 -16.56
CA THR A 159 1.50 11.47 -17.34
C THR A 159 1.89 11.30 -18.82
N GLY A 160 2.12 10.06 -19.27
CA GLY A 160 2.55 9.76 -20.65
C GLY A 160 3.98 10.20 -20.96
N ASN A 161 4.82 10.37 -19.94
CA ASN A 161 6.20 10.80 -20.06
C ASN A 161 7.15 9.60 -19.92
N GLU A 162 7.95 9.33 -20.95
CA GLU A 162 8.89 8.21 -20.99
C GLU A 162 10.35 8.61 -20.71
N THR A 163 10.59 9.85 -20.29
CA THR A 163 11.95 10.39 -20.10
C THR A 163 12.76 9.71 -19.00
N TYR A 164 12.13 8.93 -18.12
CA TYR A 164 12.83 8.26 -17.02
C TYR A 164 13.96 7.32 -17.49
N ARG A 165 13.75 6.59 -18.59
CA ARG A 165 14.77 5.67 -19.13
C ARG A 165 16.04 6.44 -19.51
N LEU A 166 15.87 7.57 -20.18
CA LEU A 166 16.97 8.44 -20.59
C LEU A 166 17.67 9.04 -19.37
N LEU A 167 16.92 9.51 -18.37
CA LEU A 167 17.47 10.01 -17.11
C LEU A 167 18.38 8.98 -16.42
N LYS A 168 17.94 7.72 -16.39
CA LYS A 168 18.70 6.61 -15.81
C LYS A 168 20.01 6.38 -16.56
N GLU A 169 19.99 6.39 -17.88
CA GLU A 169 21.22 6.24 -18.68
C GLU A 169 22.23 7.36 -18.44
N PHE A 170 21.78 8.62 -18.33
CA PHE A 170 22.66 9.75 -18.02
C PHE A 170 23.25 9.63 -16.61
N TYR A 171 22.44 9.22 -15.65
CA TYR A 171 22.87 8.97 -14.27
C TYR A 171 23.92 7.86 -14.21
N ASP A 172 23.67 6.71 -14.83
CA ASP A 172 24.58 5.56 -14.85
C ASP A 172 25.92 5.89 -15.53
N LYS A 173 25.90 6.75 -16.55
CA LYS A 173 27.11 7.23 -17.25
C LYS A 173 27.82 8.40 -16.55
N GLY A 174 27.24 8.97 -15.49
CA GLY A 174 27.78 10.16 -14.82
C GLY A 174 27.88 11.38 -15.75
N THR A 175 27.01 11.47 -16.76
CA THR A 175 27.11 12.50 -17.81
C THR A 175 26.18 13.67 -17.51
N ALA A 176 26.72 14.89 -17.62
CA ALA A 176 25.96 16.10 -17.36
C ALA A 176 24.90 16.33 -18.45
N LEU A 177 23.68 16.60 -18.02
CA LEU A 177 22.62 17.09 -18.88
C LEU A 177 22.85 18.59 -19.11
N GLY A 178 22.83 19.04 -20.36
CA GLY A 178 22.92 20.47 -20.69
C GLY A 178 21.86 21.29 -19.92
N ASN A 179 22.21 22.53 -19.56
CA ASN A 179 21.44 23.38 -18.64
C ASN A 179 19.95 23.51 -18.99
N SER A 180 19.61 23.58 -20.29
CA SER A 180 18.20 23.69 -20.72
C SER A 180 17.39 22.43 -20.36
N VAL A 181 17.96 21.25 -20.62
CA VAL A 181 17.32 19.96 -20.35
C VAL A 181 17.19 19.75 -18.85
N ASN A 182 18.24 20.04 -18.08
CA ASN A 182 18.21 19.96 -16.62
C ASN A 182 17.09 20.84 -16.03
N ARG A 183 16.94 22.10 -16.47
CA ARG A 183 15.87 22.99 -16.00
C ARG A 183 14.47 22.43 -16.23
N LYS A 184 14.22 21.81 -17.40
CA LYS A 184 12.94 21.15 -17.69
C LYS A 184 12.70 19.98 -16.74
N LEU A 185 13.68 19.09 -16.59
CA LEU A 185 13.55 17.91 -15.73
C LEU A 185 13.34 18.28 -14.26
N MET A 186 14.03 19.31 -13.78
CA MET A 186 13.83 19.84 -12.43
C MET A 186 12.45 20.45 -12.24
N ARG A 187 11.88 21.09 -13.28
CA ARG A 187 10.49 21.55 -13.25
C ARG A 187 9.52 20.37 -13.13
N ASP A 188 9.70 19.34 -13.95
CA ASP A 188 8.82 18.14 -13.95
C ASP A 188 8.90 17.41 -12.60
N PHE A 189 10.10 17.29 -12.03
CA PHE A 189 10.29 16.73 -10.70
C PHE A 189 9.63 17.57 -9.59
N ARG A 190 9.71 18.90 -9.67
CA ARG A 190 9.00 19.79 -8.72
C ARG A 190 7.48 19.66 -8.82
N ILE A 191 6.95 19.44 -10.02
CA ILE A 191 5.52 19.14 -10.20
C ILE A 191 5.17 17.84 -9.48
N TYR A 192 5.95 16.76 -9.66
CA TYR A 192 5.75 15.52 -8.90
C TYR A 192 5.82 15.75 -7.39
N MET A 193 6.76 16.54 -6.89
CA MET A 193 6.83 16.85 -5.45
C MET A 193 5.62 17.64 -4.94
N ALA A 194 5.05 18.51 -5.78
CA ALA A 194 3.85 19.27 -5.44
C ALA A 194 2.56 18.40 -5.46
N VAL A 195 2.44 17.52 -6.45
CA VAL A 195 1.29 16.60 -6.61
C VAL A 195 1.37 15.41 -5.64
N GLY A 196 2.56 14.86 -5.47
CA GLY A 196 2.84 13.61 -4.76
C GLY A 196 2.50 12.37 -5.59
N GLY A 197 2.71 11.20 -4.99
CA GLY A 197 2.46 9.89 -5.61
C GLY A 197 1.09 9.28 -5.31
N MET A 198 0.23 9.92 -4.51
CA MET A 198 -1.05 9.31 -4.14
C MET A 198 -1.95 9.20 -5.38
N PRO A 199 -2.51 8.02 -5.72
CA PRO A 199 -3.31 7.82 -6.94
C PRO A 199 -4.41 8.87 -7.15
N GLN A 200 -5.11 9.27 -6.09
CA GLN A 200 -6.16 10.30 -6.17
C GLN A 200 -5.60 11.70 -6.48
N ALA A 201 -4.42 12.04 -5.97
CA ALA A 201 -3.75 13.31 -6.26
C ALA A 201 -3.19 13.33 -7.69
N VAL A 202 -2.63 12.20 -8.16
CA VAL A 202 -2.18 12.03 -9.54
C VAL A 202 -3.36 12.12 -10.51
N GLN A 203 -4.48 11.47 -10.21
CA GLN A 203 -5.71 11.58 -11.02
C GLN A 203 -6.19 13.04 -11.09
N ALA A 204 -6.26 13.74 -9.96
CA ALA A 204 -6.65 15.15 -9.93
C ALA A 204 -5.73 16.03 -10.79
N TYR A 205 -4.44 15.73 -10.84
CA TYR A 205 -3.49 16.40 -11.73
C TYR A 205 -3.77 16.11 -13.21
N LEU A 206 -4.04 14.85 -13.58
CA LEU A 206 -4.41 14.48 -14.94
C LEU A 206 -5.74 15.10 -15.40
N ASP A 207 -6.68 15.26 -14.47
CA ASP A 207 -7.96 15.93 -14.67
C ASP A 207 -7.83 17.47 -14.76
N LYS A 208 -6.58 17.99 -14.77
CA LYS A 208 -6.23 19.42 -14.87
C LYS A 208 -6.79 20.29 -13.74
N LYS A 209 -6.97 19.72 -12.54
CA LYS A 209 -7.36 20.49 -11.35
C LYS A 209 -6.24 21.44 -10.91
N SER A 210 -6.61 22.51 -10.23
CA SER A 210 -5.64 23.44 -9.66
C SER A 210 -4.81 22.79 -8.55
N PHE A 211 -3.60 23.31 -8.30
CA PHE A 211 -2.76 22.83 -7.19
C PHE A 211 -3.42 22.99 -5.82
N SER A 212 -4.34 23.96 -5.66
CA SER A 212 -5.12 24.12 -4.43
C SER A 212 -6.08 22.94 -4.23
N GLU A 213 -6.79 22.53 -5.27
CA GLU A 213 -7.68 21.36 -5.21
C GLU A 213 -6.90 20.06 -4.98
N ILE A 214 -5.74 19.90 -5.62
CA ILE A 214 -4.85 18.76 -5.38
C ILE A 214 -4.37 18.74 -3.92
N ASP A 215 -4.07 19.91 -3.35
CA ASP A 215 -3.72 20.02 -1.92
C ASP A 215 -4.88 19.63 -1.00
N MET A 216 -6.12 19.99 -1.34
CA MET A 216 -7.31 19.53 -0.61
C MET A 216 -7.45 18.01 -0.64
N VAL A 217 -7.21 17.36 -1.78
CA VAL A 217 -7.19 15.90 -1.90
C VAL A 217 -6.14 15.29 -0.96
N LYS A 218 -4.90 15.79 -1.00
CA LYS A 218 -3.82 15.32 -0.10
C LYS A 218 -4.20 15.49 1.38
N ARG A 219 -4.77 16.64 1.77
CA ARG A 219 -5.22 16.89 3.15
C ARG A 219 -6.33 15.94 3.58
N SER A 220 -7.23 15.55 2.68
CA SER A 220 -8.27 14.57 2.99
C SER A 220 -7.68 13.19 3.32
N ILE A 221 -6.64 12.78 2.58
CA ILE A 221 -5.90 11.53 2.84
C ILE A 221 -5.16 11.60 4.16
N ILE A 222 -4.50 12.72 4.45
CA ILE A 222 -3.79 12.94 5.73
C ILE A 222 -4.77 12.85 6.90
N ARG A 223 -5.96 13.47 6.81
CA ARG A 223 -7.00 13.37 7.85
C ARG A 223 -7.46 11.93 8.07
N LEU A 224 -7.61 11.16 6.99
CA LEU A 224 -7.99 9.74 7.07
C LEU A 224 -6.94 8.92 7.85
N TYR A 225 -5.65 9.17 7.61
CA TYR A 225 -4.60 8.50 8.40
C TYR A 225 -4.65 8.92 9.88
N GLU A 226 -4.89 10.19 10.17
CA GLU A 226 -5.03 10.68 11.54
C GLU A 226 -6.21 10.04 12.28
N ASP A 227 -7.35 9.90 11.61
CA ASP A 227 -8.53 9.26 12.18
C ASP A 227 -8.29 7.77 12.45
N ASP A 228 -7.52 7.09 11.61
CA ASP A 228 -7.10 5.70 11.86
C ASP A 228 -6.17 5.60 13.06
N PHE A 229 -5.20 6.50 13.18
CA PHE A 229 -4.35 6.56 14.35
C PHE A 229 -5.14 6.84 15.62
N ARG A 230 -6.23 7.61 15.57
CA ARG A 230 -7.11 7.84 16.73
C ARG A 230 -7.94 6.63 17.12
N LYS A 231 -8.44 5.87 16.14
CA LYS A 231 -9.15 4.60 16.41
C LYS A 231 -8.23 3.59 17.12
N ILE A 232 -6.97 3.61 16.74
CA ILE A 232 -5.93 2.71 17.24
C ILE A 232 -5.37 3.23 18.58
N ASP A 233 -5.09 4.52 18.72
CA ASP A 233 -4.60 5.15 19.94
C ASP A 233 -5.51 6.31 20.37
N PRO A 234 -6.50 6.04 21.24
CA PRO A 234 -7.45 7.06 21.71
C PRO A 234 -6.79 8.27 22.39
N SER A 235 -5.54 8.12 22.87
CA SER A 235 -4.78 9.24 23.45
C SER A 235 -4.38 10.31 22.42
N GLY A 236 -4.45 9.99 21.12
CA GLY A 236 -4.08 10.87 20.02
C GLY A 236 -2.57 11.07 19.87
N LEU A 237 -1.73 10.41 20.68
CA LEU A 237 -0.27 10.58 20.63
C LEU A 237 0.33 10.02 19.34
N SER A 238 -0.16 8.87 18.83
CA SER A 238 0.27 8.37 17.51
C SER A 238 -0.01 9.37 16.38
N SER A 239 -1.16 10.05 16.41
CA SER A 239 -1.50 11.10 15.44
C SER A 239 -0.57 12.32 15.57
N ARG A 240 -0.19 12.71 16.79
CA ARG A 240 0.80 13.78 17.02
C ARG A 240 2.18 13.40 16.51
N ILE A 241 2.62 12.17 16.76
CA ILE A 241 3.89 11.64 16.24
C ILE A 241 3.90 11.72 14.71
N TYR A 242 2.84 11.24 14.06
CA TYR A 242 2.70 11.32 12.62
C TYR A 242 2.76 12.77 12.08
N ARG A 243 2.01 13.70 12.70
CA ARG A 243 1.98 15.12 12.31
C ARG A 243 3.31 15.84 12.49
N ASP A 244 4.15 15.43 13.44
CA ASP A 244 5.43 16.07 13.73
C ASP A 244 6.55 15.61 12.78
N VAL A 245 6.32 14.63 11.91
CA VAL A 245 7.35 14.14 10.97
C VAL A 245 7.90 15.25 10.05
N PRO A 246 7.08 16.06 9.36
CA PRO A 246 7.62 17.12 8.48
C PRO A 246 8.41 18.19 9.24
N SER A 247 7.94 18.62 10.42
CA SER A 247 8.67 19.59 11.26
C SER A 247 10.00 19.03 11.75
N GLN A 248 10.05 17.76 12.14
CA GLN A 248 11.31 17.12 12.55
C GLN A 248 12.31 16.99 11.41
N LEU A 249 11.85 16.67 10.19
CA LEU A 249 12.71 16.58 9.00
C LEU A 249 13.27 17.95 8.59
N SER A 250 12.55 19.04 8.86
CA SER A 250 13.05 20.40 8.61
C SER A 250 14.09 20.88 9.62
N GLN A 251 14.15 20.23 10.77
CA GLN A 251 15.20 20.47 11.76
C GLN A 251 16.35 19.53 11.37
N ASN A 252 17.56 20.06 11.15
CA ASN A 252 18.77 19.29 10.75
C ASN A 252 19.26 18.29 11.84
N LYS A 253 18.34 17.62 12.52
CA LYS A 253 18.54 16.62 13.57
C LYS A 253 18.73 15.26 12.92
N LYS A 254 19.67 14.50 13.46
CA LYS A 254 20.01 13.13 12.99
C LYS A 254 19.00 12.06 13.41
N ARG A 255 18.02 12.40 14.27
CA ARG A 255 17.03 11.45 14.77
C ARG A 255 15.71 12.14 15.04
N TYR A 256 14.64 11.37 14.90
CA TYR A 256 13.31 11.76 15.32
C TYR A 256 13.23 11.84 16.86
N VAL A 257 12.74 12.96 17.40
CA VAL A 257 12.61 13.16 18.85
C VAL A 257 11.16 12.98 19.28
N ILE A 258 10.84 11.85 19.92
CA ILE A 258 9.45 11.52 20.31
C ILE A 258 8.87 12.53 21.32
N SER A 259 9.69 13.02 22.24
CA SER A 259 9.25 13.94 23.30
C SER A 259 8.78 15.29 22.77
N SER A 260 9.30 15.77 21.64
CA SER A 260 8.83 17.02 21.03
C SER A 260 7.44 16.86 20.39
N ALA A 261 7.12 15.68 19.87
CA ALA A 261 5.77 15.41 19.35
C ALA A 261 4.74 15.20 20.47
N THR A 262 5.15 14.53 21.56
CA THR A 262 4.22 14.17 22.66
C THR A 262 4.10 15.25 23.72
N GLY A 263 5.07 16.17 23.83
CA GLY A 263 5.12 17.22 24.86
C GLY A 263 5.48 16.69 26.26
N LYS A 264 5.98 15.45 26.37
CA LYS A 264 6.31 14.81 27.64
C LYS A 264 7.57 13.95 27.52
N LYS A 265 8.12 13.52 28.67
CA LYS A 265 9.21 12.55 28.70
C LYS A 265 8.79 11.26 27.98
N THR A 266 9.65 10.78 27.07
CA THR A 266 9.39 9.57 26.29
C THR A 266 9.27 8.35 27.20
N GLN A 267 8.19 7.59 27.00
CA GLN A 267 7.95 6.32 27.68
C GLN A 267 8.06 5.16 26.69
N LYS A 268 8.19 3.92 27.19
CA LYS A 268 8.26 2.71 26.36
C LYS A 268 7.11 2.62 25.36
N ARG A 269 5.89 2.94 25.80
CA ARG A 269 4.69 2.95 24.94
C ARG A 269 4.76 3.99 23.82
N ASP A 270 5.48 5.10 23.99
CA ASP A 270 5.63 6.10 22.94
C ASP A 270 6.57 5.62 21.83
N ILE A 271 7.52 4.74 22.17
CA ILE A 271 8.38 4.05 21.18
C ILE A 271 7.53 3.06 20.37
N GLU A 272 6.67 2.29 21.04
CA GLU A 272 5.72 1.38 20.36
C GLU A 272 4.80 2.15 19.40
N ARG A 273 4.30 3.34 19.81
CA ARG A 273 3.51 4.22 18.94
C ARG A 273 4.28 4.70 17.70
N LEU A 274 5.56 5.00 17.83
CA LEU A 274 6.38 5.38 16.67
C LEU A 274 6.51 4.20 15.70
N TYR A 275 6.72 2.98 16.21
CA TYR A 275 6.75 1.78 15.37
C TYR A 275 5.40 1.49 14.73
N ASP A 276 4.29 1.66 15.44
CA ASP A 276 2.94 1.59 14.88
C ASP A 276 2.80 2.55 13.68
N VAL A 277 3.26 3.80 13.80
CA VAL A 277 3.25 4.78 12.70
C VAL A 277 4.12 4.32 11.51
N ILE A 278 5.32 3.80 11.76
CA ILE A 278 6.20 3.27 10.69
C ILE A 278 5.57 2.04 10.02
N ASP A 279 5.03 1.12 10.80
CA ASP A 279 4.37 -0.10 10.34
C ASP A 279 3.07 0.20 9.58
N SER A 280 2.43 1.35 9.79
CA SER A 280 1.29 1.76 8.96
C SER A 280 1.67 2.04 7.50
N GLN A 281 2.97 2.15 7.21
CA GLN A 281 3.51 2.54 5.90
C GLN A 281 3.07 3.94 5.42
N THR A 282 2.52 4.75 6.33
CA THR A 282 2.23 6.18 6.08
C THR A 282 3.49 7.05 6.21
N VAL A 283 4.53 6.52 6.87
CA VAL A 283 5.84 7.15 7.05
C VAL A 283 6.93 6.14 6.70
N LEU A 284 7.98 6.60 6.03
CA LEU A 284 9.16 5.80 5.73
C LEU A 284 10.28 6.17 6.71
N ALA A 285 10.80 5.16 7.42
CA ALA A 285 11.94 5.34 8.30
C ALA A 285 13.25 5.18 7.51
N SER A 286 14.15 6.15 7.68
CA SER A 286 15.53 6.08 7.19
C SER A 286 16.48 5.86 8.37
N TYR A 287 17.42 4.92 8.21
CA TYR A 287 18.37 4.54 9.25
C TYR A 287 19.80 4.91 8.83
N ASN A 288 20.69 5.12 9.79
CA ASN A 288 22.11 5.42 9.56
C ASN A 288 22.36 6.64 8.64
N THR A 289 21.54 7.68 8.76
CA THR A 289 21.63 8.90 7.95
C THR A 289 22.80 9.78 8.39
N VAL A 290 23.73 10.09 7.46
CA VAL A 290 24.90 10.94 7.74
C VAL A 290 24.55 12.44 7.68
N ARG A 291 23.73 12.83 6.70
CA ARG A 291 23.30 14.22 6.46
C ARG A 291 21.79 14.26 6.23
N PRO A 292 20.97 14.43 7.28
CA PRO A 292 19.56 14.74 7.12
C PRO A 292 19.45 16.17 6.59
N ASP A 293 18.98 16.32 5.35
CA ASP A 293 18.76 17.62 4.72
C ASP A 293 17.51 17.52 3.82
N ILE A 294 16.87 18.65 3.56
CA ILE A 294 15.79 18.74 2.59
C ILE A 294 16.46 18.79 1.21
N CYS A 295 16.39 17.68 0.46
CA CYS A 295 17.08 17.52 -0.84
C CYS A 295 16.72 18.56 -1.91
N LEU A 296 15.63 19.31 -1.74
CA LEU A 296 15.28 20.44 -2.59
C LEU A 296 15.30 21.71 -1.75
N SER A 297 16.32 22.54 -1.95
CA SER A 297 16.29 23.89 -1.42
C SER A 297 15.05 24.61 -1.97
N SER A 298 14.30 25.27 -1.08
CA SER A 298 13.33 26.28 -1.47
C SER A 298 14.09 27.28 -2.33
N THR A 299 13.91 27.21 -3.65
CA THR A 299 14.60 28.11 -4.55
C THR A 299 14.00 29.48 -4.28
N LYS A 300 14.79 30.36 -3.66
CA LYS A 300 14.41 31.76 -3.45
C LYS A 300 14.22 32.46 -4.80
#